data_AF-A0A521ZPK8-F1
#
_entry.id   AF-A0A521ZPK8-F1
#
_cell.length_a   1.000
_cell.length_b   1.000
_cell.length_c   1.000
_cell.angle_alpha   90.00
_cell.angle_beta   90.00
_cell.angle_gamma   90.00
#
_symmetry.space_group_name_H-M   'P 1'
#
loop_
_entity.id
_entity.type
_entity.pdbx_description
1 polymer ?
#
loop_
_entity_poly.entity_id
_entity_poly.type
_entity_poly.pdbx_seq_one_letter_code
_entity_poly.pdbx_strand_id
1 'polypeptide(L)' 'MIRDLHNKLINKEITAVQLAEQYFGEIKKVDQDIQAYLTLTKELALSQAAAVDAMIQRGEAIDLLA' A
#
# COMPACT_ATOMS: atom_id res chain seq x y z
N MET A 1 -8.13 5.74 -10.79
CA MET A 1 -7.89 4.92 -9.58
C MET A 1 -6.40 4.89 -9.21
N ILE A 2 -5.51 4.24 -9.97
CA ILE A 2 -4.09 4.11 -9.55
C ILE A 2 -3.33 5.44 -9.55
N ARG A 3 -3.59 6.30 -10.53
CA ARG A 3 -3.07 7.68 -10.57
C ARG A 3 -3.55 8.51 -9.39
N ASP A 4 -4.79 8.29 -8.94
CA ASP A 4 -5.36 9.02 -7.81
C ASP A 4 -4.70 8.59 -6.50
N LEU A 5 -4.40 7.29 -6.34
CA LEU A 5 -3.65 6.78 -5.19
C LEU A 5 -2.21 7.32 -5.17
N HIS A 6 -1.54 7.31 -6.32
CA HIS A 6 -0.22 7.92 -6.45
C HIS A 6 -0.24 9.41 -6.06
N ASN A 7 -1.22 10.17 -6.57
CA ASN A 7 -1.39 11.58 -6.22
C ASN A 7 -1.63 11.78 -4.71
N LYS A 8 -2.44 10.92 -4.07
CA LYS A 8 -2.66 10.95 -2.63
C LYS A 8 -1.39 10.68 -1.82
N LEU A 9 -0.53 9.77 -2.29
CA LEU A 9 0.74 9.45 -1.65
C LEU A 9 1.72 10.63 -1.74
N ILE A 10 1.93 11.19 -2.93
CA ILE A 10 2.84 12.34 -3.10
C ILE A 10 2.34 13.60 -2.39
N ASN A 11 1.02 13.77 -2.28
CA ASN A 11 0.39 14.87 -1.53
C ASN A 11 0.36 14.60 -0.01
N LYS A 12 0.82 13.43 0.45
CA LYS A 12 0.82 13.02 1.87
C LYS A 12 -0.60 12.99 2.48
N GLU A 13 -1.62 12.76 1.65
CA GLU A 13 -3.02 12.60 2.07
C GLU A 13 -3.26 11.23 2.71
N ILE A 14 -2.49 10.22 2.27
CA ILE A 14 -2.45 8.87 2.84
C ILE A 14 -1.00 8.40 2.88
N THR A 15 -0.68 7.42 3.74
CA THR A 15 0.62 6.74 3.71
C THR A 15 0.52 5.40 2.97
N ALA A 16 1.62 4.94 2.38
CA ALA A 16 1.71 3.64 1.75
C ALA A 16 1.43 2.51 2.76
N VAL A 17 1.92 2.65 4.00
CA VAL A 17 1.63 1.69 5.08
C VAL A 17 0.12 1.60 5.37
N GLN A 18 -0.55 2.75 5.52
CA GLN A 18 -2.00 2.79 5.75
C GLN A 18 -2.77 2.13 4.60
N LEU A 19 -2.37 2.41 3.36
CA LEU A 19 -2.99 1.82 2.17
C LEU A 19 -2.81 0.29 2.16
N ALA A 20 -1.61 -0.20 2.42
CA ALA A 20 -1.33 -1.64 2.50
C ALA A 20 -2.16 -2.31 3.60
N GLU A 21 -2.23 -1.71 4.79
CA GLU A 21 -3.05 -2.21 5.90
C GLU A 21 -4.54 -2.27 5.55
N GLN A 22 -5.06 -1.25 4.86
CA GLN A 22 -6.44 -1.25 4.38
C GLN A 22 -6.72 -2.42 3.44
N TYR A 23 -5.84 -2.67 2.46
CA TYR A 23 -6.00 -3.81 1.54
C TYR A 23 -5.93 -5.15 2.26
N PHE A 24 -4.99 -5.36 3.20
CA PHE A 24 -4.97 -6.58 4.00
C PHE A 24 -6.21 -6.71 4.89
N GLY A 25 -6.80 -5.61 5.34
CA GLY A 25 -8.08 -5.58 6.04
C GLY A 25 -9.22 -6.10 5.16
N GLU A 26 -9.31 -5.64 3.91
CA GLU A 26 -10.32 -6.11 2.96
C GLU A 26 -10.10 -7.57 2.54
N ILE A 27 -8.85 -7.98 2.30
CA ILE A 27 -8.50 -9.39 2.05
C ILE A 27 -9.01 -10.26 3.20
N LYS A 28 -8.74 -9.87 4.46
CA LYS A 28 -9.18 -10.65 5.63
C LYS A 28 -10.71 -10.79 5.71
N LYS A 29 -11.47 -9.79 5.24
CA LYS A 29 -12.94 -9.79 5.27
C LYS A 29 -13.54 -10.61 4.14
N VAL A 30 -13.01 -10.49 2.92
CA VAL A 30 -13.67 -10.98 1.70
C VAL A 30 -13.06 -12.29 1.20
N ASP A 31 -11.76 -12.51 1.41
CA ASP A 31 -11.06 -13.66 0.85
C ASP A 31 -11.48 -14.99 1.48
N GLN A 32 -12.14 -14.96 2.64
CA GLN A 32 -12.76 -16.14 3.24
C GLN A 32 -13.86 -16.74 2.36
N ASP A 33 -14.55 -15.89 1.58
CA ASP A 33 -15.67 -16.29 0.72
C ASP A 33 -15.20 -16.67 -0.69
N ILE A 34 -14.24 -15.92 -1.23
CA ILE A 34 -13.81 -16.08 -2.63
C ILE A 34 -12.54 -16.92 -2.81
N GLN A 35 -11.74 -17.09 -1.75
CA GLN A 35 -10.51 -17.89 -1.73
C GLN A 35 -9.55 -17.55 -2.89
N ALA A 36 -9.32 -16.26 -3.14
CA ALA A 36 -8.52 -15.77 -4.24
C ALA A 36 -7.01 -15.80 -3.97
N TYR A 37 -6.57 -15.72 -2.71
CA TYR A 37 -5.15 -15.73 -2.34
C TYR A 37 -4.70 -17.07 -1.77
N LEU A 38 -3.51 -17.52 -2.18
CA LEU A 38 -2.87 -18.71 -1.63
C LEU A 38 -1.90 -18.39 -0.48
N THR A 39 -1.21 -17.25 -0.56
CA THR A 39 -0.19 -16.85 0.42
C THR A 39 -0.16 -15.34 0.52
N LEU A 40 -0.18 -14.82 1.74
CA LEU A 40 -0.11 -13.40 2.02
C LEU A 40 1.27 -13.03 2.56
N THR A 41 1.96 -12.11 1.89
CA THR A 41 3.29 -11.61 2.28
C THR A 41 3.18 -10.30 3.05
N LYS A 42 2.32 -10.27 4.08
CA LYS A 42 1.95 -9.03 4.78
C LYS A 42 3.14 -8.26 5.34
N GLU A 43 4.05 -8.94 6.03
CA GLU A 43 5.22 -8.30 6.63
C GLU A 43 6.13 -7.65 5.57
N LEU A 44 6.35 -8.34 4.46
CA LEU A 44 7.14 -7.82 3.34
C LEU A 44 6.48 -6.59 2.71
N ALA A 45 5.17 -6.66 2.46
CA ALA A 45 4.41 -5.55 1.89
C ALA A 45 4.43 -4.32 2.80
N LEU A 46 4.29 -4.49 4.12
CA LEU A 46 4.40 -3.40 5.09
C LEU A 46 5.82 -2.82 5.16
N SER A 47 6.85 -3.66 5.06
CA SER A 47 8.25 -3.21 5.01
C SER A 47 8.54 -2.36 3.78
N GLN A 48 8.06 -2.78 2.60
CA GLN A 48 8.19 -2.03 1.36
C GLN A 48 7.42 -0.71 1.41
N ALA A 49 6.18 -0.73 1.89
CA ALA A 49 5.37 0.46 2.07
C ALA A 49 6.03 1.48 3.01
N ALA A 50 6.63 1.03 4.11
CA ALA A 50 7.37 1.90 5.02
C ALA A 50 8.60 2.55 4.35
N ALA A 51 9.27 1.84 3.44
CA ALA A 51 10.38 2.40 2.66
C ALA A 51 9.90 3.51 1.72
N VAL A 52 8.77 3.33 1.04
CA VAL A 52 8.15 4.34 0.17
C VAL A 52 7.73 5.57 0.99
N ASP A 53 7.10 5.37 2.14
CA ASP A 53 6.74 6.46 3.04
C ASP A 53 7.98 7.27 3.47
N ALA A 54 9.09 6.59 3.75
CA ALA A 54 10.35 7.25 4.07
C ALA A 54 10.92 8.05 2.88
N MET A 55 10.79 7.56 1.65
CA MET A 55 11.17 8.30 0.42
C MET A 55 10.34 9.59 0.27
N ILE A 56 9.01 9.48 0.41
CA ILE A 56 8.09 10.63 0.34
C ILE A 56 8.40 11.65 1.44
N GLN A 57 8.73 11.20 2.65
CA GLN A 57 9.12 12.09 3.75
C GLN A 57 10.41 12.85 3.46
N ARG A 58 11.38 12.22 2.79
CA ARG A 58 12.63 12.85 2.34
C ARG A 58 12.44 13.77 1.12
N GLY A 59 11.25 13.80 0.52
CA GLY A 59 10.96 14.58 -0.68
C GLY A 59 11.51 13.96 -1.96
N GLU A 60 11.82 12.65 -1.93
CA GLU A 60 12.24 11.91 -3.12
C GLU A 60 11.04 11.65 -4.04
N ALA A 61 11.30 11.66 -5.34
CA ALA A 61 10.30 11.26 -6.33
C ALA A 61 10.11 9.73 -6.28
N ILE A 62 8.85 9.30 -6.32
CA ILE A 62 8.47 7.90 -6.43
C ILE A 62 7.86 7.63 -7.80
N ASP A 63 8.06 6.43 -8.33
CA ASP A 63 7.44 6.02 -9.59
C ASP A 63 5.92 5.84 -9.44
N LEU A 64 5.21 5.75 -10.57
CA LEU A 64 3.75 5.64 -10.60
C LEU A 64 3.20 4.42 -9.81
N LEU A 65 3.99 3.36 -9.67
CA LEU A 65 3.64 2.08 -9.02
C LEU A 65 4.60 1.73 -7.87
N ALA A 66 5.24 2.74 -7.27
CA ALA A 66 6.16 2.57 -6.15
C ALA A 66 5.46 2.05 -4.89
#